data_AF-A0A9E3RU07-F1
#
_entry.id   AF-A0A9E3RU07-F1
#
_cell.length_a   1.000
_cell.length_b   1.000
_cell.length_c   1.000
_cell.angle_alpha   90.00
_cell.angle_beta   90.00
_cell.angle_gamma   90.00
#
_symmetry.space_group_name_H-M   'P 1'
#
loop_
_entity.id
_entity.type
_entity.pdbx_description
1 polymer ?
#
loop_
_entity_poly.entity_id
_entity_poly.type
_entity_poly.pdbx_seq_one_letter_code
_entity_poly.pdbx_strand_id
1 'polypeptide(L)'
;MALVSCPECNGEVSELAQSCPHCGHPLRPSDFQVWRVKRLEIGSAVCGVAACLCAVGLVFALIDGSRLTGGIVLYFVLFAVIFLISRIRLLSLKDKIDQRGR
;
A
#
# COMPACT_ATOMS: atom_id res chain seq x y z
N MET A 1 -15.03 31.08 25.35
CA MET A 1 -13.87 30.59 24.57
C MET A 1 -12.96 29.87 25.54
N ALA A 2 -12.68 28.58 25.33
CA ALA A 2 -11.88 27.79 26.26
C ALA A 2 -10.43 27.77 25.76
N LEU A 3 -9.56 28.46 26.49
CA LEU A 3 -8.11 28.40 26.32
C LEU A 3 -7.59 27.44 27.39
N VAL A 4 -6.71 26.53 27.00
CA VAL A 4 -6.01 25.60 27.89
C VAL A 4 -4.59 26.08 28.11
N SER A 5 -4.05 25.83 29.29
CA SER A 5 -2.65 26.13 29.59
C SER A 5 -1.76 25.03 29.02
N CYS A 6 -0.72 25.42 28.28
CA CYS A 6 0.31 24.48 27.83
C CYS A 6 1.08 23.93 29.04
N PRO A 7 1.26 22.60 29.17
CA PRO A 7 1.97 22.01 30.31
C PRO A 7 3.47 22.33 30.36
N GLU A 8 4.07 22.73 29.22
CA GLU A 8 5.51 22.99 29.13
C GLU A 8 5.87 24.46 29.35
N CYS A 9 5.17 25.38 28.68
CA CYS A 9 5.48 26.81 28.72
C CYS A 9 4.48 27.63 29.51
N ASN A 10 3.43 26.99 30.03
CA ASN A 10 2.34 27.62 30.78
C ASN A 10 1.59 28.75 30.03
N GLY A 11 1.81 28.86 28.71
CA GLY A 11 1.11 29.81 27.85
C GLY A 11 -0.32 29.39 27.54
N GLU A 12 -1.18 30.36 27.26
CA GLU A 12 -2.59 30.13 26.95
C GLU A 12 -2.77 29.76 25.47
N VAL A 13 -3.36 28.60 25.20
CA VAL A 13 -3.50 28.05 23.86
C VAL A 13 -4.92 27.59 23.61
N SER A 14 -5.38 27.70 22.36
CA SER A 14 -6.69 27.18 21.99
C SER A 14 -6.72 25.65 22.15
N GLU A 15 -7.81 25.12 22.70
CA GLU A 15 -8.06 23.67 22.78
C GLU A 15 -8.03 22.97 21.41
N LEU A 16 -8.12 23.73 20.31
CA LEU A 16 -8.07 23.24 18.94
C LEU A 16 -6.65 23.21 18.36
N ALA A 17 -5.66 23.81 19.02
CA ALA A 17 -4.29 23.86 18.53
C ALA A 17 -3.62 22.48 18.53
N GLN A 18 -3.03 22.08 17.40
CA GLN A 18 -2.28 20.81 17.29
C GLN A 18 -0.95 20.86 18.06
N SER A 19 -0.30 22.02 18.03
CA SER A 19 0.96 22.31 18.73
C SER A 19 0.91 23.70 19.35
N CYS A 20 1.62 23.88 20.46
CA CYS A 20 1.75 25.17 21.12
C CYS A 20 2.57 26.13 20.23
N PRO A 21 2.08 27.34 19.91
CA PRO A 21 2.83 28.33 19.11
C PRO A 21 3.95 29.00 19.91
N HIS A 22 3.94 28.90 21.25
CA HIS A 22 4.96 29.52 22.10
C HIS A 22 6.22 28.66 22.25
N CYS A 23 6.06 27.33 22.37
CA CYS A 23 7.18 26.41 22.61
C CYS A 23 7.30 25.27 21.60
N GLY A 24 6.31 25.07 20.74
CA GLY A 24 6.29 23.95 19.78
C GLY A 24 5.82 22.62 20.36
N HIS A 25 5.45 22.54 21.65
CA HIS A 25 5.01 21.28 22.26
C HIS A 25 3.69 20.78 21.64
N PRO A 26 3.59 19.51 21.20
CA PRO A 26 2.37 18.95 20.63
C PRO A 26 1.29 18.78 21.71
N LEU A 27 0.18 19.52 21.60
CA LEU A 27 -0.90 19.53 22.59
C LEU A 27 -1.96 18.46 22.29
N ARG A 28 -2.15 18.17 21.00
CA ARG A 28 -3.02 17.08 20.55
C ARG A 28 -2.16 16.02 19.89
N PRO A 29 -2.27 14.74 20.30
CA PRO A 29 -1.84 13.67 19.42
C PRO A 29 -2.71 13.79 18.17
N SER A 30 -2.13 14.27 17.08
CA SER A 30 -2.80 14.32 15.80
C SER A 30 -3.22 12.89 15.49
N ASP A 31 -4.52 12.63 15.48
CA ASP A 31 -5.13 11.34 15.18
C ASP A 31 -5.01 10.98 13.69
N PHE A 32 -3.92 11.44 13.06
CA PHE A 32 -3.32 10.82 11.90
C PHE A 32 -2.71 9.46 12.34
N GLN A 33 -3.55 8.58 12.87
CA GLN A 33 -3.44 7.16 12.56
C GLN A 33 -3.70 7.03 11.05
N VAL A 34 -2.74 7.50 10.24
CA VAL A 34 -2.57 7.03 8.87
C VAL A 34 -2.59 5.53 9.02
N TRP A 35 -3.64 4.93 8.50
CA TRP A 35 -3.80 3.52 8.21
C TRP A 35 -2.46 2.80 8.37
N ARG A 36 -2.27 2.19 9.54
CA ARG A 36 -1.28 1.16 9.77
C ARG A 36 -1.74 -0.02 8.92
N VAL A 37 -1.61 0.14 7.60
CA VAL A 37 -1.72 -0.91 6.61
C VAL A 37 -0.83 -2.00 7.16
N LYS A 38 -1.45 -3.07 7.63
CA LYS A 38 -0.78 -4.30 8.04
C LYS A 38 0.18 -4.64 6.89
N ARG A 39 1.46 -4.38 7.14
CA ARG A 39 2.59 -4.62 6.21
C ARG A 39 2.83 -6.13 6.01
N LEU A 40 2.21 -6.94 6.86
CA LEU A 40 1.95 -8.36 6.67
C LEU A 40 0.59 -8.43 5.96
N GLU A 41 0.45 -8.61 4.66
CA GLU A 41 0.44 -9.94 4.03
C GLU A 41 0.44 -9.83 2.49
N ILE A 42 0.72 -8.66 1.92
CA ILE A 42 0.60 -8.46 0.45
C ILE A 42 1.74 -9.15 -0.32
N GLY A 43 2.78 -9.63 0.38
CA GLY A 43 3.87 -10.39 -0.25
C GLY A 43 3.49 -11.82 -0.66
N SER A 44 2.66 -12.51 0.12
CA SER A 44 2.37 -13.95 -0.07
C SER A 44 1.27 -14.21 -1.10
N ALA A 45 0.28 -13.30 -1.22
CA ALA A 45 -0.78 -13.42 -2.22
C ALA A 45 -0.25 -13.31 -3.66
N VAL A 46 0.82 -12.52 -3.88
CA VAL A 46 1.42 -12.32 -5.20
C VAL A 46 2.14 -13.58 -5.71
N CYS A 47 2.80 -14.32 -4.82
CA CYS A 47 3.46 -15.58 -5.18
C CYS A 47 2.45 -16.72 -5.44
N GLY A 48 1.36 -16.77 -4.68
CA GLY A 48 0.31 -17.79 -4.87
C GLY A 48 -0.38 -17.66 -6.23
N VAL A 49 -0.73 -16.43 -6.63
CA VAL A 49 -1.40 -16.19 -7.92
C VAL A 49 -0.49 -16.52 -9.10
N ALA A 50 0.80 -16.17 -9.04
CA ALA A 50 1.77 -16.50 -10.09
C ALA A 50 1.99 -18.01 -10.23
N ALA A 51 2.15 -18.74 -9.11
CA ALA A 51 2.33 -20.18 -9.12
C ALA A 51 1.11 -20.92 -9.70
N CYS A 52 -0.12 -20.49 -9.33
CA CYS A 52 -1.34 -21.05 -9.87
C CYS A 52 -1.49 -20.82 -11.38
N LEU A 53 -1.17 -19.62 -11.89
CA LEU A 53 -1.28 -19.32 -13.32
C LEU A 53 -0.26 -20.11 -14.16
N CYS A 54 0.96 -20.29 -13.65
CA CYS A 54 1.96 -21.13 -14.31
C CYS A 54 1.54 -22.60 -14.35
N ALA A 55 0.99 -23.13 -13.24
CA ALA A 55 0.51 -24.50 -13.19
C ALA A 55 -0.67 -24.74 -14.14
N VAL A 56 -1.65 -23.82 -14.18
CA VAL A 56 -2.80 -23.91 -15.09
C VAL A 56 -2.36 -23.83 -16.56
N GLY A 57 -1.44 -22.91 -16.90
CA GLY A 57 -0.90 -22.79 -18.25
C GLY A 57 -0.15 -24.05 -18.71
N LEU A 58 0.61 -24.68 -17.80
CA LEU A 58 1.35 -25.92 -18.09
C LEU A 58 0.41 -27.12 -18.24
N VAL A 59 -0.64 -27.21 -17.40
CA VAL A 59 -1.67 -28.26 -17.52
C VAL A 59 -2.46 -28.11 -18.84
N PHE A 60 -2.87 -26.89 -19.21
CA PHE A 60 -3.56 -26.65 -20.49
C PHE A 60 -2.66 -26.94 -21.71
N ALA A 61 -1.36 -26.63 -21.63
CA ALA A 61 -0.40 -26.95 -22.68
C ALA A 61 -0.22 -28.46 -22.89
N LEU A 62 -0.46 -29.28 -21.86
CA LEU A 62 -0.37 -30.74 -21.93
C LEU A 62 -1.66 -31.42 -22.39
N ILE A 63 -2.82 -30.78 -22.21
CA ILE A 63 -4.14 -31.37 -22.53
C ILE A 63 -4.54 -31.14 -24.00
N ASP A 64 -4.15 -30.01 -24.61
CA ASP A 64 -4.63 -29.63 -25.95
C ASP A 64 -3.57 -29.79 -27.05
N GLY A 65 -3.65 -30.91 -27.77
CA GLY A 65 -2.82 -31.22 -28.95
C GLY A 65 -3.21 -30.49 -30.25
N SER A 66 -3.91 -29.35 -30.24
CA SER A 66 -4.29 -28.67 -31.49
C SER A 66 -4.53 -27.15 -31.40
N ARG A 67 -3.92 -26.44 -32.38
CA ARG A 67 -4.20 -25.16 -33.09
C ARG A 67 -4.97 -23.99 -32.44
N LEU A 68 -5.70 -24.15 -31.34
CA LEU A 68 -6.38 -23.10 -30.57
C LEU A 68 -5.50 -22.52 -29.44
N THR A 69 -4.22 -22.87 -29.41
CA THR A 69 -3.25 -22.51 -28.36
C THR A 69 -2.84 -21.03 -28.42
N GLY A 70 -2.94 -20.37 -29.59
CA GLY A 70 -2.49 -19.00 -29.77
C GLY A 70 -3.24 -17.98 -28.91
N GLY A 71 -4.57 -18.09 -28.82
CA GLY A 71 -5.39 -17.17 -28.05
C GLY A 71 -5.20 -17.33 -26.53
N ILE A 72 -5.07 -18.57 -26.06
CA ILE A 72 -4.90 -18.88 -24.63
C ILE A 72 -3.51 -18.42 -24.16
N VAL A 73 -2.45 -18.71 -24.94
CA VAL A 73 -1.10 -18.24 -24.62
C VAL A 73 -1.02 -16.72 -24.62
N LEU A 74 -1.63 -16.04 -25.59
CA LEU A 74 -1.71 -14.57 -25.61
C LEU A 74 -2.44 -14.03 -24.37
N TYR A 75 -3.54 -14.65 -23.96
CA TYR A 75 -4.27 -14.22 -22.77
C TYR A 75 -3.43 -14.39 -21.48
N PHE A 76 -2.75 -15.52 -21.31
CA PHE A 76 -1.84 -15.74 -20.17
C PHE A 76 -0.67 -14.76 -20.15
N VAL A 77 -0.06 -14.48 -21.32
CA VAL A 77 1.02 -13.50 -21.44
C VAL A 77 0.52 -12.09 -21.10
N LEU A 78 -0.63 -11.67 -21.62
CA LEU A 78 -1.23 -10.38 -21.30
C LEU A 78 -1.57 -10.26 -19.82
N PHE A 79 -2.14 -11.32 -19.22
CA PHE A 79 -2.45 -11.34 -17.79
C PHE A 79 -1.17 -11.22 -16.94
N ALA A 80 -0.12 -11.96 -17.28
CA ALA A 80 1.17 -11.90 -16.58
C ALA A 80 1.78 -10.49 -16.67
N VAL A 81 1.72 -9.84 -17.84
CA VAL A 81 2.21 -8.48 -18.04
C VAL A 81 1.40 -7.45 -17.22
N ILE A 82 0.07 -7.52 -17.24
CA ILE A 82 -0.80 -6.63 -16.44
C ILE A 82 -0.53 -6.80 -14.94
N PHE A 83 -0.35 -8.03 -14.49
CA PHE A 83 -0.02 -8.34 -13.10
C PHE A 83 1.36 -7.76 -12.70
N LEU A 84 2.38 -7.93 -13.54
CA LEU A 84 3.71 -7.35 -13.33
C LEU A 84 3.66 -5.82 -13.25
N ILE A 85 2.95 -5.16 -14.17
CA ILE A 85 2.80 -3.69 -14.17
C ILE A 85 2.13 -3.21 -12.88
N SER A 86 1.06 -3.89 -12.46
CA SER A 86 0.33 -3.57 -11.23
C SER A 86 1.23 -3.71 -10.00
N ARG A 87 2.06 -4.76 -9.96
CA ARG A 87 3.03 -5.00 -8.89
C ARG A 87 4.13 -3.93 -8.85
N ILE A 88 4.64 -3.50 -10.00
CA ILE A 88 5.65 -2.43 -10.10
C ILE A 88 5.05 -1.10 -9.62
N ARG A 89 3.82 -0.76 -10.01
CA ARG A 89 3.15 0.47 -9.56
C ARG A 89 2.91 0.51 -8.05
N LEU A 90 2.54 -0.62 -7.44
CA LEU A 90 2.34 -0.69 -5.98
C LEU A 90 3.64 -0.46 -5.21
N LEU A 91 4.78 -0.96 -5.71
CA LEU A 91 6.09 -0.68 -5.12
C LEU A 91 6.47 0.79 -5.24
N SER A 92 6.19 1.42 -6.38
CA SER A 92 6.44 2.86 -6.59
C SER A 92 5.58 3.74 -5.67
N LEU A 93 4.34 3.33 -5.37
CA LEU A 93 3.49 3.99 -4.38
C LEU A 93 4.01 3.79 -2.94
N LYS A 94 4.53 2.60 -2.63
CA LYS A 94 5.12 2.31 -1.32
C LYS A 94 6.30 3.22 -1.02
N ASP A 95 7.17 3.45 -2.02
CA ASP A 95 8.32 4.34 -1.90
C ASP A 95 7.90 5.80 -1.64
N LYS A 96 6.90 6.30 -2.39
CA LYS A 96 6.35 7.65 -2.17
C LYS A 96 5.68 7.85 -0.81
N ILE A 97 5.12 6.80 -0.22
CA ILE A 97 4.51 6.87 1.12
C ILE A 97 5.60 6.91 2.20
N ASP A 98 6.70 6.16 2.03
CA ASP A 98 7.84 6.17 2.97
C ASP A 98 8.53 7.54 3.02
N GLN A 99 8.70 8.18 1.85
CA GLN A 99 9.27 9.52 1.73
C GLN A 99 8.42 10.61 2.39
N ARG A 100 7.11 10.40 2.56
CA ARG A 100 6.20 11.41 3.13
C ARG A 100 6.09 11.34 4.66
N GLY A 101 6.65 10.29 5.27
CA GLY A 101 6.64 10.05 6.71
C GLY A 101 7.98 10.30 7.41
N ARG A 102 8.97 10.83 6.70
CA ARG A 102 10.28 11.25 7.21
C ARG A 102 10.39 12.76 7.15
#